data_AF-A0A657AST9-F1
#
_entry.id   AF-A0A657AST9-F1
#
_cell.length_a   1.000
_cell.length_b   1.000
_cell.length_c   1.000
_cell.angle_alpha   90.00
_cell.angle_beta   90.00
_cell.angle_gamma   90.00
#
_symmetry.space_group_name_H-M   'P 1'
#
loop_
_entity.id
_entity.type
_entity.pdbx_description
1 polymer ?
#
loop_
_entity_poly.entity_id
_entity_poly.type
_entity_poly.pdbx_seq_one_letter_code
_entity_poly.pdbx_strand_id
1 'polypeptide(L)' 'MSNEKLLTPKQVSEILGVSEQTLAIWRCQKRYPLAYVKVGRYVRYRQDDVSSFLADNTFEA' A
#
# COMPACT_ATOMS: atom_id res chain seq x y z
N MET A 1 11.77 4.84 -18.81
CA MET A 1 10.47 5.50 -18.58
C MET A 1 9.76 4.68 -17.52
N SER A 2 9.82 5.12 -16.27
CA SER A 2 9.21 4.40 -15.15
C SER A 2 7.70 4.60 -15.25
N ASN A 3 7.00 3.60 -15.78
CA ASN A 3 5.54 3.60 -15.81
C ASN A 3 5.06 3.28 -14.40
N GLU A 4 5.09 4.28 -13.50
CA GLU A 4 4.73 4.11 -12.09
C GLU A 4 3.26 3.70 -11.98
N LYS A 5 3.01 2.40 -11.86
CA LYS A 5 1.67 1.86 -11.76
C LYS A 5 1.08 2.22 -10.39
N LEU A 6 0.13 3.16 -10.42
CA LEU A 6 -0.59 3.62 -9.24
C LEU A 6 -1.81 2.72 -8.97
N LEU A 7 -1.65 1.82 -8.01
CA LEU A 7 -2.66 0.89 -7.54
C LEU A 7 -3.71 1.60 -6.66
N THR A 8 -4.95 1.13 -6.74
CA THR A 8 -6.04 1.57 -5.85
C THR A 8 -5.93 0.86 -4.49
N PRO A 9 -6.57 1.39 -3.43
CA PRO A 9 -6.60 0.74 -2.13
C PRO A 9 -7.18 -0.67 -2.22
N LYS A 10 -8.20 -0.87 -3.07
CA LYS A 10 -8.77 -2.18 -3.38
C LYS A 10 -7.73 -3.15 -3.92
N GLN A 11 -6.98 -2.75 -4.95
CA GLN A 11 -5.93 -3.60 -5.53
C GLN A 11 -4.85 -3.96 -4.51
N VAL A 12 -4.42 -2.98 -3.69
CA VAL A 12 -3.42 -3.24 -2.64
C VAL A 12 -3.98 -4.16 -1.55
N SER A 13 -5.26 -4.01 -1.22
CA SER A 13 -5.93 -4.87 -0.23
C SER A 13 -5.96 -6.33 -0.69
N GLU A 14 -6.24 -6.56 -1.99
CA GLU A 14 -6.20 -7.88 -2.62
C GLU A 14 -4.78 -8.46 -2.64
N ILE A 15 -3.75 -7.63 -2.91
CA ILE A 15 -2.34 -8.06 -2.92
C ILE A 15 -1.86 -8.44 -1.52
N LEU A 16 -2.17 -7.61 -0.51
CA LEU A 16 -1.70 -7.81 0.87
C LEU A 16 -2.58 -8.78 1.66
N GLY A 17 -3.74 -9.19 1.13
CA GLY A 17 -4.70 -10.05 1.83
C GLY A 17 -5.37 -9.39 3.04
N VAL A 18 -5.43 -8.06 3.07
CA VAL A 18 -6.07 -7.27 4.15
C VAL A 18 -7.30 -6.54 3.64
N SER A 19 -8.15 -6.00 4.52
CA SER A 19 -9.29 -5.19 4.09
C SER A 19 -8.88 -3.75 3.74
N GLU A 20 -9.62 -3.10 2.83
CA GLU A 20 -9.43 -1.67 2.52
C GLU A 20 -9.53 -0.78 3.78
N GLN A 21 -10.40 -1.16 4.71
CA GLN A 21 -10.54 -0.48 6.00
C GLN A 21 -9.28 -0.61 6.86
N THR A 22 -8.62 -1.78 6.85
CA THR A 22 -7.34 -1.98 7.52
C THR A 22 -6.27 -1.05 6.96
N LEU A 23 -6.19 -0.93 5.62
CA LEU A 23 -5.30 0.03 4.97
C LEU A 23 -5.63 1.48 5.36
N ALA A 24 -6.91 1.84 5.49
CA ALA A 24 -7.31 3.16 5.96
C ALA A 24 -6.85 3.42 7.40
N ILE A 25 -7.00 2.43 8.29
CA ILE A 25 -6.52 2.50 9.67
C ILE A 25 -5.00 2.68 9.71
N TRP A 26 -4.25 1.93 8.89
CA TRP A 26 -2.80 2.05 8.80
C TRP A 26 -2.35 3.45 8.40
N ARG A 27 -3.02 4.05 7.41
CA ARG A 27 -2.78 5.45 7.01
C ARG A 27 -3.08 6.44 8.14
N CYS A 28 -4.21 6.28 8.83
CA CYS A 28 -4.62 7.17 9.91
C CYS A 28 -3.70 7.08 11.13
N GLN A 29 -3.34 5.86 11.53
CA GLN A 29 -2.48 5.62 12.69
C GLN A 29 -0.99 5.81 12.38
N LYS A 30 -0.62 5.91 11.10
CA LYS A 30 0.79 5.91 10.63
C LYS A 30 1.61 4.76 11.22
N ARG A 31 0.94 3.62 11.47
CA ARG A 31 1.53 2.46 12.16
C ARG A 31 2.56 1.73 11.30
N TYR A 32 2.36 1.75 9.99
CA TYR A 32 3.23 1.07 9.03
C TYR A 32 3.79 2.06 8.01
N PRO A 33 5.05 1.90 7.58
CA PRO A 33 5.70 2.80 6.63
C PRO A 33 5.26 2.55 5.17
N LEU A 34 4.00 2.17 4.95
CA LEU A 34 3.48 1.97 3.59
C LEU A 34 3.14 3.33 2.97
N ALA A 35 4.01 3.78 2.06
CA ALA A 35 3.83 5.04 1.34
C ALA A 35 2.56 5.03 0.48
N TYR A 36 1.90 6.18 0.41
CA TYR A 36 0.70 6.35 -0.40
C TYR A 36 0.71 7.73 -1.07
N VAL A 37 0.19 7.78 -2.29
CA VAL A 37 0.00 8.99 -3.08
C VAL A 37 -1.44 9.47 -2.88
N LYS A 38 -1.61 10.68 -2.37
CA LYS A 38 -2.92 11.30 -2.21
C LYS A 38 -3.19 12.25 -3.38
N VAL A 39 -4.26 12.00 -4.13
CA VAL A 39 -4.73 12.82 -5.24
C VAL A 39 -6.16 13.27 -4.95
N GLY A 40 -6.29 14.42 -4.27
CA GLY A 40 -7.58 14.91 -3.77
C GLY A 40 -8.24 13.93 -2.80
N ARG A 41 -9.42 13.41 -3.18
CA ARG A 41 -10.14 12.37 -2.40
C ARG A 41 -9.59 10.96 -2.62
N TYR A 42 -8.82 10.74 -3.69
CA TYR A 42 -8.32 9.42 -4.05
C TYR A 42 -7.00 9.15 -3.34
N VAL A 43 -6.87 7.93 -2.83
CA VAL A 43 -5.60 7.40 -2.34
C VAL A 43 -5.13 6.35 -3.34
N ARG A 44 -3.86 6.42 -3.71
CA ARG A 44 -3.19 5.44 -4.57
C ARG A 44 -1.91 4.97 -3.90
N TYR A 45 -1.39 3.85 -4.38
CA TYR A 45 -0.16 3.25 -3.92
C TYR A 45 0.73 2.97 -5.11
N ARG A 46 2.03 3.23 -4.99
CA ARG A 46 2.97 2.78 -6.01
C ARG A 46 3.13 1.27 -5.85
N GLN A 47 3.14 0.56 -6.97
CA GLN A 47 3.37 -0.88 -6.96
C GLN A 47 4.70 -1.22 -6.26
N ASP A 48 5.75 -0.44 -6.53
CA ASP A 48 7.09 -0.64 -5.96
C ASP A 48 7.13 -0.47 -4.44
N ASP A 49 6.37 0.49 -3.90
CA ASP A 49 6.26 0.71 -2.45
C ASP A 49 5.54 -0.47 -1.78
N VAL A 50 4.49 -1.02 -2.42
CA VAL A 50 3.74 -2.17 -1.92
C VAL A 50 4.60 -3.44 -1.93
N SER A 51 5.38 -3.66 -2.99
CA SER A 51 6.30 -4.81 -3.05
C SER A 51 7.44 -4.68 -2.04
N SER A 52 7.98 -3.47 -1.86
CA SER A 52 9.03 -3.23 -0.85
C SER A 52 8.50 -3.47 0.56
N PHE A 53 7.27 -3.02 0.84
CA PHE A 53 6.61 -3.30 2.11
C PHE A 53 6.43 -4.80 2.37
N LEU A 54 6.05 -5.58 1.35
CA LEU A 54 5.96 -7.04 1.48
C LEU A 54 7.32 -7.66 1.78
N ALA A 55 8.38 -7.23 1.08
CA ALA A 55 9.74 -7.72 1.32
C ALA A 55 10.20 -7.42 2.75
N ASP A 56 9.97 -6.19 3.23
CA ASP A 56 10.34 -5.76 4.59
C ASP A 56 9.57 -6.50 5.70
N ASN A 57 8.37 -7.01 5.39
CA ASN A 57 7.51 -7.74 6.34
C ASN A 57 7.50 -9.26 6.09
N THR A 58 8.37 -9.77 5.22
CA THR A 58 8.56 -11.20 5.02
C THR A 58 9.64 -11.68 5.99
N PHE A 59 9.23 -12.50 6.96
CA PHE A 59 10.15 -13.18 7.88
C PHE A 59 10.27 -14.64 7.44
N GLU A 60 11.45 -15.02 6.93
CA GLU A 60 11.79 -16.44 6.76
C GLU A 60 12.13 -17.03 8.13
N ALA A 61 11.51 -18.17 8.47
CA ALA A 61 11.69 -18.90 9.72
C ALA A 61 12.57 -20.14 9.52
#